data_AF-A0A2K8WWG3-F1
#
_entry.id   AF-A0A2K8WWG3-F1
#
_cell.length_a   1.000
_cell.length_b   1.000
_cell.length_c   1.000
_cell.angle_alpha   90.00
_cell.angle_beta   90.00
_cell.angle_gamma   90.00
#
_symmetry.space_group_name_H-M   'P 1'
#
loop_
_entity.id
_entity.type
_entity.pdbx_description
1 polymer ?
#
loop_
_entity_poly.entity_id
_entity_poly.type
_entity_poly.pdbx_seq_one_letter_code
_entity_poly.pdbx_strand_id
1 'polypeptide(L)'
;MKAQEKERKEAEKAKEKEEKAVDKKEKATKDVEKATEKLEKDTQKFEKLKAKGELSPNDIEKWNEKLEKLKEKVVDSKEKLGKL
;
A
#
# COMPACT_ATOMS: atom_id res chain seq x y z
N MET A 1 13.80 -37.57 24.80
CA MET A 1 14.40 -37.00 23.56
C MET A 1 13.38 -36.72 22.46
N LYS A 2 12.59 -37.68 21.97
CA LYS A 2 11.65 -37.44 20.83
C LYS A 2 10.59 -36.36 21.05
N ALA A 3 10.06 -36.23 22.27
CA ALA A 3 9.06 -35.19 22.58
C ALA A 3 9.65 -33.77 22.53
N GLN A 4 10.81 -33.59 23.15
CA GLN A 4 11.51 -32.31 23.21
C GLN A 4 11.99 -31.81 21.84
N GLU A 5 12.33 -32.73 20.92
CA GLU A 5 12.70 -32.38 19.54
C GLU A 5 11.48 -31.99 18.68
N LYS A 6 10.32 -32.63 18.88
CA LYS A 6 9.06 -32.22 18.26
C LYS A 6 8.64 -30.83 18.74
N GLU A 7 8.68 -30.59 20.03
CA GLU A 7 8.29 -29.32 20.65
C GLU A 7 9.15 -28.15 20.14
N ARG A 8 10.47 -28.38 20.00
CA ARG A 8 11.37 -27.39 19.35
C ARG A 8 11.02 -27.13 17.90
N LYS A 9 10.75 -28.18 17.11
CA LYS A 9 10.34 -28.04 15.70
C LYS A 9 9.01 -27.31 15.53
N GLU A 10 8.06 -27.51 16.45
CA GLU A 10 6.80 -26.78 16.42
C GLU A 10 6.97 -25.31 16.82
N ALA A 11 7.80 -25.03 17.83
CA ALA A 11 8.16 -23.68 18.23
C ALA A 11 8.88 -22.90 17.11
N GLU A 12 9.82 -23.54 16.40
CA GLU A 12 10.48 -22.92 15.24
C GLU A 12 9.50 -22.62 14.10
N LYS A 13 8.59 -23.56 13.79
CA LYS A 13 7.55 -23.33 12.77
C LYS A 13 6.58 -22.22 13.18
N ALA A 14 6.26 -22.11 14.46
CA ALA A 14 5.41 -21.03 14.97
C ALA A 14 6.11 -19.66 14.80
N LYS A 15 7.38 -19.56 15.20
CA LYS A 15 8.20 -18.36 15.00
C LYS A 15 8.33 -17.98 13.53
N GLU A 16 8.60 -18.94 12.65
CA GLU A 16 8.70 -18.67 11.20
C GLU A 16 7.39 -18.14 10.62
N LYS A 17 6.25 -18.68 11.05
CA LYS A 17 4.93 -18.18 10.62
C LYS A 17 4.67 -16.75 11.11
N GLU A 18 5.06 -16.45 12.34
CA GLU A 18 4.91 -15.13 12.93
C GLU A 18 5.80 -14.10 12.23
N GLU A 19 7.06 -14.44 11.95
CA GLU A 19 7.98 -13.60 11.18
C GLU A 19 7.45 -13.33 9.76
N LYS A 20 6.95 -14.35 9.07
CA LYS A 20 6.29 -14.18 7.76
C LYS A 20 5.04 -13.32 7.83
N ALA A 21 4.28 -13.36 8.92
CA ALA A 21 3.11 -12.51 9.10
C ALA A 21 3.52 -11.05 9.32
N VAL A 22 4.56 -10.80 10.12
CA VAL A 22 5.13 -9.46 10.33
C VAL A 22 5.67 -8.89 9.02
N ASP A 23 6.46 -9.66 8.27
CA ASP A 23 7.01 -9.23 6.97
C ASP A 23 5.90 -8.87 5.98
N LYS A 24 4.84 -9.69 5.89
CA LYS A 24 3.67 -9.39 5.06
C LYS A 24 2.97 -8.10 5.45
N LYS A 25 2.76 -7.86 6.76
CA LYS A 25 2.16 -6.61 7.25
C LYS A 25 3.05 -5.42 6.93
N GLU A 26 4.35 -5.51 7.18
CA GLU A 26 5.30 -4.42 6.90
C GLU A 26 5.32 -4.08 5.41
N LYS A 27 5.36 -5.10 4.54
CA LYS A 27 5.32 -4.89 3.09
C LYS A 27 4.01 -4.25 2.65
N ALA A 28 2.87 -4.71 3.16
CA ALA A 28 1.57 -4.13 2.84
C ALA A 28 1.46 -2.67 3.34
N THR A 29 1.99 -2.35 4.52
CA THR A 29 2.06 -0.97 5.03
C THR A 29 2.89 -0.10 4.09
N LYS A 30 4.07 -0.55 3.68
CA LYS A 30 4.92 0.17 2.72
C LYS A 30 4.22 0.39 1.36
N ASP A 31 3.43 -0.57 0.89
CA ASP A 31 2.63 -0.43 -0.33
C ASP A 31 1.53 0.65 -0.18
N VAL A 32 0.84 0.67 0.95
CA VAL A 32 -0.15 1.72 1.28
C VAL A 32 0.52 3.10 1.33
N GLU A 33 1.66 3.21 2.01
CA GLU A 33 2.41 4.46 2.11
C GLU A 33 2.84 4.96 0.74
N LYS A 34 3.44 4.10 -0.10
CA LYS A 34 3.85 4.45 -1.47
C LYS A 34 2.67 4.88 -2.34
N ALA A 35 1.53 4.19 -2.25
CA ALA A 35 0.34 4.55 -2.99
C ALA A 35 -0.20 5.92 -2.54
N THR A 36 -0.19 6.18 -1.23
CA THR A 36 -0.64 7.45 -0.64
C THR A 36 0.28 8.60 -1.04
N GLU A 37 1.60 8.42 -0.93
CA GLU A 37 2.59 9.41 -1.33
C GLU A 37 2.48 9.74 -2.82
N LYS A 38 2.28 8.73 -3.67
CA LYS A 38 2.09 8.94 -5.11
C LYS A 38 0.83 9.74 -5.41
N LEU A 39 -0.27 9.44 -4.72
CA LEU A 39 -1.52 10.19 -4.82
C LEU A 39 -1.33 11.64 -4.41
N GLU A 40 -0.64 11.90 -3.30
CA GLU A 40 -0.40 13.26 -2.80
C GLU A 40 0.48 14.05 -3.79
N LYS A 41 1.57 13.45 -4.27
CA LYS A 41 2.45 14.07 -5.28
C LYS A 41 1.72 14.39 -6.57
N ASP A 42 0.93 13.45 -7.10
CA ASP A 42 0.14 13.68 -8.31
C ASP A 42 -0.95 14.75 -8.06
N THR A 43 -1.58 14.78 -6.88
CA THR A 43 -2.58 15.80 -6.51
C THR A 43 -1.96 17.19 -6.44
N GLN A 44 -0.83 17.34 -5.74
CA GLN A 44 -0.12 18.63 -5.67
C GLN A 44 0.33 19.11 -7.05
N LYS A 45 0.78 18.19 -7.92
CA LYS A 45 1.18 18.53 -9.29
C LYS A 45 -0.03 19.01 -10.11
N PHE A 46 -1.15 18.31 -10.01
CA PHE A 46 -2.41 18.71 -10.64
C PHE A 46 -2.85 20.11 -10.17
N GLU A 47 -2.87 20.35 -8.87
CA GLU A 47 -3.28 21.65 -8.31
C GLU A 47 -2.35 22.78 -8.77
N LYS A 48 -1.04 22.55 -8.81
CA LYS A 48 -0.06 23.53 -9.34
C LYS A 48 -0.30 23.84 -10.81
N LEU A 49 -0.50 22.81 -11.65
CA LEU A 49 -0.76 23.00 -13.08
C LEU A 49 -2.10 23.71 -13.32
N LYS A 50 -3.13 23.35 -12.55
CA LYS A 50 -4.46 23.99 -12.57
C LYS A 50 -4.37 25.46 -12.15
N ALA A 51 -3.66 25.76 -11.07
CA ALA A 51 -3.48 27.12 -10.57
C ALA A 51 -2.72 28.02 -11.56
N LYS A 52 -1.78 27.44 -12.32
CA LYS A 52 -1.06 28.16 -13.38
C LYS A 52 -1.89 28.32 -14.67
N GLY A 53 -3.04 27.66 -14.79
CA GLY A 53 -3.82 27.65 -16.03
C GLY A 53 -3.17 26.85 -17.16
N GLU A 54 -2.22 25.96 -16.86
CA GLU A 54 -1.50 25.14 -17.85
C GLU A 54 -2.28 23.86 -18.24
N LEU A 55 -3.50 23.68 -17.72
CA LEU A 55 -4.34 22.52 -18.01
C LEU A 55 -5.53 22.91 -18.87
N SER A 56 -5.66 22.24 -20.02
CA SER A 56 -6.87 22.27 -20.81
C SER A 56 -8.01 21.52 -20.08
N PRO A 57 -9.29 21.77 -20.39
CA PRO A 57 -10.40 21.03 -19.81
C PRO A 57 -10.26 19.50 -19.97
N ASN A 58 -9.80 19.03 -21.13
CA ASN A 58 -9.52 17.60 -21.37
C ASN A 58 -8.36 17.07 -20.49
N ASP A 59 -7.34 17.89 -20.21
CA ASP A 59 -6.25 17.49 -19.31
C ASP A 59 -6.74 17.40 -17.86
N ILE A 60 -7.63 18.32 -17.46
CA ILE A 60 -8.28 18.28 -16.14
C ILE A 60 -9.06 16.98 -15.96
N GLU A 61 -9.82 16.55 -16.96
CA GLU A 61 -10.54 15.26 -16.91
C GLU A 61 -9.58 14.07 -16.76
N LYS A 62 -8.51 14.01 -17.58
CA LYS A 62 -7.49 12.95 -17.47
C LYS A 62 -6.80 12.93 -16.10
N TRP A 63 -6.52 14.11 -15.54
CA TRP A 63 -5.94 14.21 -14.21
C TRP A 63 -6.91 13.73 -13.14
N ASN A 64 -8.18 14.10 -13.20
CA ASN A 64 -9.19 13.61 -12.27
C ASN A 64 -9.32 12.08 -12.33
N GLU A 65 -9.39 11.49 -13.53
CA GLU A 65 -9.45 10.04 -13.71
C GLU A 65 -8.20 9.35 -13.13
N LYS A 66 -7.01 9.92 -13.36
CA LYS A 66 -5.76 9.41 -12.80
C LYS A 66 -5.75 9.48 -11.26
N LEU A 67 -6.20 10.59 -10.68
CA LEU A 67 -6.28 10.77 -9.22
C LEU A 67 -7.30 9.83 -8.59
N GLU A 68 -8.44 9.59 -9.26
CA GLU A 68 -9.45 8.63 -8.83
C GLU A 68 -8.90 7.20 -8.82
N LYS A 69 -8.24 6.76 -9.90
CA LYS A 69 -7.56 5.46 -9.96
C LYS A 69 -6.49 5.29 -8.88
N LEU A 70 -5.79 6.38 -8.51
CA LEU A 70 -4.82 6.34 -7.42
C LEU A 70 -5.51 6.26 -6.06
N LYS A 71 -6.64 6.96 -5.86
CA LYS A 71 -7.47 6.85 -4.64
C LYS A 71 -7.95 5.42 -4.46
N GLU A 72 -8.49 4.82 -5.51
CA GLU A 72 -8.97 3.44 -5.49
C GLU A 72 -7.84 2.47 -5.12
N LYS A 73 -6.64 2.62 -5.71
CA LYS A 73 -5.47 1.82 -5.33
C LYS A 73 -5.07 1.98 -3.86
N VAL A 74 -5.12 3.19 -3.31
CA VAL A 74 -4.83 3.41 -1.89
C VAL A 74 -5.86 2.69 -1.02
N VAL A 75 -7.14 2.78 -1.38
CA VAL A 75 -8.23 2.10 -0.65
C VAL A 75 -8.05 0.58 -0.71
N ASP A 76 -7.84 0.02 -1.90
CA ASP A 76 -7.62 -1.42 -2.10
C ASP A 76 -6.40 -1.93 -1.31
N SER A 77 -5.27 -1.19 -1.34
CA SER A 77 -4.09 -1.52 -0.54
C SER A 77 -4.36 -1.45 0.96
N LYS A 78 -5.12 -0.46 1.43
CA LYS A 78 -5.52 -0.35 2.85
C LYS A 78 -6.44 -1.49 3.26
N GLU A 79 -7.37 -1.88 2.39
CA GLU A 79 -8.29 -2.99 2.63
C GLU A 79 -7.52 -4.32 2.72
N LYS A 80 -6.54 -4.52 1.84
CA LYS A 80 -5.62 -5.67 1.90
C LYS A 80 -4.81 -5.69 3.19
N LEU A 81 -4.30 -4.53 3.64
CA LEU A 81 -3.59 -4.41 4.90
C LEU A 81 -4.49 -4.75 6.10
N GLY A 82 -5.75 -4.29 6.10
CA GLY A 82 -6.71 -4.59 7.16
C GLY A 82 -7.15 -6.06 7.22
N LYS A 83 -6.97 -6.81 6.12
CA LYS A 83 -7.28 -8.25 6.03
C LYS A 83 -6.10 -9.16 6.39
N LEU A 84 -4.90 -8.61 6.62
CA LEU A 84 -3.67 -9.31 7.03
C LEU A 84 -3.52 -9.33 8.55
#